data_AF-A0A661FI27-F1
#
_entry.id   AF-A0A661FI27-F1
#
_cell.length_a   1.000
_cell.length_b   1.000
_cell.length_c   1.000
_cell.angle_alpha   90.00
_cell.angle_beta   90.00
_cell.angle_gamma   90.00
#
_symmetry.space_group_name_H-M   'P 1'
#
loop_
_entity.id
_entity.type
_entity.pdbx_description
1 polymer ?
#
loop_
_entity_poly.entity_id
_entity_poly.type
_entity_poly.pdbx_seq_one_letter_code
_entity_poly.pdbx_strand_id
1 'polypeptide(L)'
;MMVRPKDIKDNAMPSANALAVTVLALLSRRTANLEYADKATTALAAFTADINKQPTSYTRLLSAAAILNNGQTGSVQYAAKGAVTIRAKRTVNNQVLVSILLKPGWHINASKPLQDALIATKISLARGKLSHVIYPPVILKKLSFGQQKLALYENQLTVQATLPEALKDKPMIKVQVQLQACNDKHCLAPETLMLEVFKFVS
;
A
#
# COMPACT_ATOMS: atom_id res chain seq x y z
N MET A 1 29.07 11.47 34.05
CA MET A 1 28.13 11.81 32.97
C MET A 1 26.72 11.43 33.42
N MET A 2 25.85 12.41 33.71
CA MET A 2 24.43 12.12 33.92
C MET A 2 23.78 11.88 32.55
N VAL A 3 23.54 10.62 32.21
CA VAL A 3 22.73 10.26 31.04
C VAL A 3 21.28 10.47 31.44
N ARG A 4 20.62 11.49 30.88
CA ARG A 4 19.17 11.66 31.04
C ARG A 4 18.49 10.39 30.51
N PRO A 5 17.71 9.67 31.34
CA PRO A 5 16.99 8.49 30.86
C PRO A 5 16.11 8.91 29.67
N LYS A 6 16.23 8.18 28.55
CA LYS A 6 15.29 8.37 27.45
C LYS A 6 13.90 8.00 27.94
N ASP A 7 12.95 8.90 27.78
CA ASP A 7 11.57 8.57 28.05
C ASP A 7 11.08 7.53 27.04
N ILE A 8 10.55 6.44 27.56
CA ILE A 8 10.04 5.33 26.78
C ILE A 8 8.57 5.55 26.40
N LYS A 9 7.85 6.38 27.15
CA LYS A 9 6.43 6.69 26.97
C LYS A 9 6.22 7.89 26.06
N ASP A 10 5.06 7.92 25.43
CA ASP A 10 4.57 9.11 24.77
C ASP A 10 4.11 10.12 25.84
N ASN A 11 4.54 11.38 25.69
CA ASN A 11 4.05 12.50 26.50
C ASN A 11 3.42 13.53 25.55
N ALA A 12 3.76 14.82 25.69
CA ALA A 12 3.38 15.85 24.73
C ALA A 12 3.83 15.51 23.30
N MET A 13 4.95 14.79 23.15
CA MET A 13 5.48 14.27 21.88
C MET A 13 5.66 12.76 21.95
N PRO A 14 5.67 12.07 20.80
CA PRO A 14 5.99 10.64 20.76
C PRO A 14 7.39 10.33 21.28
N SER A 15 7.55 9.17 21.89
CA SER A 15 8.87 8.73 22.36
C SER A 15 9.83 8.48 21.19
N ALA A 16 11.13 8.66 21.43
CA ALA A 16 12.15 8.45 20.39
C ALA A 16 12.12 7.00 19.86
N ASN A 17 11.86 6.03 20.75
CA ASN A 17 11.72 4.63 20.38
C ASN A 17 10.47 4.42 19.51
N ALA A 18 9.35 5.05 19.86
CA ALA A 18 8.12 4.96 19.07
C ALA A 18 8.30 5.54 17.66
N LEU A 19 9.05 6.64 17.52
CA LEU A 19 9.39 7.21 16.22
C LEU A 19 10.32 6.29 15.42
N ALA A 20 11.34 5.73 16.05
CA ALA A 20 12.26 4.80 15.39
C ALA A 20 11.54 3.54 14.87
N VAL A 21 10.69 2.92 15.70
CA VAL A 21 9.88 1.76 15.31
C VAL A 21 8.94 2.11 14.16
N THR A 22 8.32 3.30 14.21
CA THR A 22 7.49 3.80 13.11
C THR A 22 8.29 3.90 11.80
N VAL A 23 9.47 4.51 11.82
CA VAL A 23 10.29 4.68 10.61
C VAL A 23 10.67 3.32 10.03
N LEU A 24 11.08 2.37 10.87
CA LEU A 24 11.40 1.01 10.43
C LEU A 24 10.18 0.32 9.82
N ALA A 25 9.00 0.46 10.44
CA ALA A 25 7.74 -0.08 9.91
C ALA A 25 7.33 0.55 8.56
N LEU A 26 7.64 1.82 8.34
CA LEU A 26 7.42 2.48 7.05
C LEU A 26 8.42 2.02 5.99
N LEU A 27 9.69 1.88 6.36
CA LEU A 27 10.76 1.45 5.44
C LEU A 27 10.59 -0.01 5.00
N SER A 28 10.11 -0.88 5.88
CA SER A 28 9.84 -2.28 5.55
C SER A 28 8.80 -2.45 4.45
N ARG A 29 7.84 -1.51 4.35
CA ARG A 29 6.82 -1.51 3.27
C ARG A 29 7.32 -0.88 1.97
N ARG A 30 8.32 -0.01 2.05
CA ARG A 30 8.80 0.81 0.93
C ARG A 30 10.08 0.30 0.28
N THR A 31 10.70 -0.72 0.87
CA THR A 31 11.98 -1.25 0.42
C THR A 31 11.96 -2.77 0.43
N ALA A 32 12.87 -3.38 -0.34
CA ALA A 32 13.07 -4.82 -0.36
C ALA A 32 13.97 -5.32 0.79
N ASN A 33 14.47 -4.41 1.64
CA ASN A 33 15.32 -4.78 2.77
C ASN A 33 14.46 -5.32 3.91
N LEU A 34 14.53 -6.64 4.09
CA LEU A 34 13.78 -7.37 5.11
C LEU A 34 14.21 -7.02 6.53
N GLU A 35 15.45 -6.54 6.72
CA GLU A 35 15.95 -6.16 8.06
C GLU A 35 15.11 -5.08 8.72
N TYR A 36 14.46 -4.19 7.95
CA TYR A 36 13.61 -3.16 8.55
C TYR A 36 12.36 -3.75 9.21
N ALA A 37 11.78 -4.80 8.63
CA ALA A 37 10.65 -5.50 9.23
C ALA A 37 11.08 -6.19 10.53
N ASP A 38 12.21 -6.89 10.49
CA ASP A 38 12.76 -7.61 11.65
C ASP A 38 13.12 -6.63 12.77
N LYS A 39 13.88 -5.58 12.46
CA LYS A 39 14.25 -4.52 13.42
C LYS A 39 13.02 -3.84 14.01
N ALA A 40 12.00 -3.53 13.20
CA ALA A 40 10.76 -2.94 13.71
C ALA A 40 10.03 -3.88 14.67
N THR A 41 9.95 -5.17 14.33
CA THR A 41 9.25 -6.19 15.10
C THR A 41 9.96 -6.48 16.41
N THR A 42 11.28 -6.68 16.38
CA THR A 42 12.12 -6.87 17.58
C THR A 42 12.06 -5.65 18.50
N ALA A 43 12.17 -4.44 17.94
CA ALA A 43 12.09 -3.22 18.73
C ALA A 43 10.68 -3.03 19.35
N LEU A 44 9.60 -3.34 18.62
CA LEU A 44 8.24 -3.31 19.16
C LEU A 44 8.01 -4.36 20.26
N ALA A 45 8.56 -5.57 20.09
CA ALA A 45 8.44 -6.66 21.04
C ALA A 45 9.03 -6.29 22.42
N ALA A 46 10.09 -5.48 22.45
CA ALA A 46 10.71 -5.00 23.68
C ALA A 46 9.76 -4.16 24.56
N PHE A 47 8.68 -3.59 24.00
CA PHE A 47 7.70 -2.76 24.72
C PHE A 47 6.33 -3.44 24.89
N THR A 48 6.15 -4.68 24.46
CA THR A 48 4.82 -5.33 24.45
C THR A 48 4.21 -5.48 25.84
N ALA A 49 5.02 -5.80 26.86
CA ALA A 49 4.53 -5.90 28.24
C ALA A 49 4.01 -4.56 28.77
N ASP A 50 4.74 -3.47 28.51
CA ASP A 50 4.35 -2.12 28.94
C ASP A 50 3.13 -1.60 28.17
N ILE A 51 3.07 -1.85 26.86
CA ILE A 51 1.92 -1.53 26.01
C ILE A 51 0.66 -2.22 26.55
N ASN A 52 0.73 -3.51 26.89
CA ASN A 52 -0.41 -4.25 27.42
C ASN A 52 -0.90 -3.69 28.78
N LYS A 53 0.02 -3.18 29.61
CA LYS A 53 -0.31 -2.60 30.91
C LYS A 53 -0.87 -1.18 30.80
N GLN A 54 -0.36 -0.35 29.90
CA GLN A 54 -0.73 1.06 29.75
C GLN A 54 -0.81 1.49 28.27
N PRO A 55 -1.79 0.99 27.48
CA PRO A 55 -1.84 1.20 26.04
C PRO A 55 -1.82 2.68 25.61
N THR A 56 -2.53 3.54 26.36
CA THR A 56 -2.68 4.97 26.07
C THR A 56 -1.36 5.74 26.18
N SER A 57 -0.42 5.28 27.01
CA SER A 57 0.92 5.88 27.15
C SER A 57 1.87 5.51 26.00
N TYR A 58 1.48 4.63 25.09
CA TYR A 58 2.31 4.14 23.98
C TYR A 58 1.54 4.18 22.64
N THR A 59 0.65 5.15 22.50
CA THR A 59 -0.24 5.31 21.32
C THR A 59 0.53 5.30 20.00
N ARG A 60 1.74 5.87 19.96
CA ARG A 60 2.56 5.88 18.75
C ARG A 60 3.14 4.50 18.41
N LEU A 61 3.55 3.71 19.40
CA LEU A 61 3.97 2.32 19.20
C LEU A 61 2.82 1.44 18.74
N LEU A 62 1.61 1.62 19.30
CA LEU A 62 0.39 0.95 18.81
C LEU A 62 0.11 1.30 17.34
N SER A 63 0.28 2.56 16.97
CA SER A 63 0.16 2.99 15.57
C SER A 63 1.24 2.36 14.68
N ALA A 64 2.46 2.18 15.18
CA ALA A 64 3.53 1.50 14.45
C ALA A 64 3.24 0.00 14.28
N ALA A 65 2.71 -0.66 15.32
CA ALA A 65 2.21 -2.04 15.25
C ALA A 65 1.10 -2.19 14.21
N ALA A 66 0.16 -1.24 14.15
CA ALA A 66 -0.87 -1.22 13.12
C ALA A 66 -0.29 -1.10 11.71
N ILE A 67 0.76 -0.27 11.49
CA ILE A 67 1.46 -0.18 10.20
C ILE A 67 2.15 -1.50 9.84
N LEU A 68 2.78 -2.18 10.81
CA LEU A 68 3.43 -3.47 10.58
C LEU A 68 2.41 -4.55 10.23
N ASN A 69 1.29 -4.62 10.93
CA ASN A 69 0.29 -5.67 10.73
C ASN A 69 -0.60 -5.41 9.51
N ASN A 70 -1.11 -4.18 9.38
CA ASN A 70 -2.17 -3.83 8.44
C ASN A 70 -1.70 -2.95 7.27
N GLY A 71 -0.44 -2.50 7.30
CA GLY A 71 0.05 -1.49 6.35
C GLY A 71 -0.37 -0.07 6.74
N GLN A 72 0.03 0.91 5.93
CA GLN A 72 -0.41 2.29 6.14
C GLN A 72 -1.88 2.43 5.75
N THR A 73 -2.62 3.35 6.39
CA THR A 73 -3.97 3.74 5.99
C THR A 73 -3.89 5.13 5.38
N GLY A 74 -4.10 5.24 4.08
CA GLY A 74 -3.98 6.51 3.36
C GLY A 74 -4.13 6.35 1.86
N SER A 75 -3.97 7.46 1.15
CA SER A 75 -4.12 7.54 -0.31
C SER A 75 -2.92 6.99 -1.07
N VAL A 76 -1.88 6.53 -0.37
CA VAL A 76 -0.66 5.96 -0.94
C VAL A 76 -0.40 4.61 -0.30
N GLN A 77 -0.17 3.60 -1.15
CA GLN A 77 0.20 2.25 -0.72
C GLN A 77 1.42 1.76 -1.49
N TYR A 78 2.06 0.74 -0.94
CA TYR A 78 3.23 0.09 -1.53
C TYR A 78 2.97 -1.41 -1.63
N ALA A 79 3.32 -1.98 -2.77
CA ALA A 79 3.25 -3.41 -3.05
C ALA A 79 4.63 -3.92 -3.49
N ALA A 80 4.77 -5.24 -3.59
CA ALA A 80 5.93 -5.91 -4.15
C ALA A 80 7.24 -5.49 -3.45
N LYS A 81 7.20 -5.41 -2.12
CA LYS A 81 8.34 -4.98 -1.28
C LYS A 81 8.90 -3.61 -1.73
N GLY A 82 8.01 -2.68 -2.03
CA GLY A 82 8.34 -1.33 -2.48
C GLY A 82 8.75 -1.21 -3.95
N ALA A 83 8.53 -2.23 -4.77
CA ALA A 83 8.69 -2.12 -6.22
C ALA A 83 7.49 -1.47 -6.91
N VAL A 84 6.32 -1.48 -6.25
CA VAL A 84 5.10 -0.85 -6.75
C VAL A 84 4.64 0.23 -5.76
N THR A 85 4.36 1.43 -6.26
CA THR A 85 3.73 2.53 -5.51
C THR A 85 2.37 2.81 -6.11
N ILE A 86 1.32 2.82 -5.29
CA ILE A 86 -0.05 3.09 -5.69
C ILE A 86 -0.48 4.39 -5.04
N ARG A 87 -1.05 5.31 -5.81
CA ARG A 87 -1.62 6.56 -5.33
C ARG A 87 -3.04 6.70 -5.84
N ALA A 88 -3.99 7.01 -4.96
CA ALA A 88 -5.36 7.27 -5.35
C ALA A 88 -5.76 8.69 -4.96
N LYS A 89 -6.46 9.39 -5.85
CA LYS A 89 -7.03 10.71 -5.57
C LYS A 89 -8.41 10.84 -6.18
N ARG A 90 -9.26 11.65 -5.55
CA ARG A 90 -10.56 12.04 -6.10
C ARG A 90 -10.38 13.29 -6.97
N THR A 91 -11.19 13.40 -8.01
CA THR A 91 -11.24 14.60 -8.86
C THR A 91 -12.52 15.39 -8.60
N VAL A 92 -12.58 16.61 -9.12
CA VAL A 92 -13.77 17.48 -9.06
C VAL A 92 -14.99 16.88 -9.76
N ASN A 93 -14.79 15.99 -10.75
CA ASN A 93 -15.85 15.37 -11.55
C ASN A 93 -16.40 14.08 -10.93
N ASN A 94 -16.32 13.93 -9.60
CA ASN A 94 -16.71 12.71 -8.87
C ASN A 94 -16.06 11.42 -9.41
N GLN A 95 -14.82 11.52 -9.89
CA GLN A 95 -14.02 10.37 -10.31
C GLN A 95 -12.94 10.05 -9.29
N VAL A 96 -12.44 8.82 -9.36
CA VAL A 96 -11.20 8.42 -8.71
C VAL A 96 -10.15 8.12 -9.78
N LEU A 97 -8.95 8.64 -9.57
CA LEU A 97 -7.76 8.32 -10.33
C LEU A 97 -6.83 7.48 -9.45
N VAL A 98 -6.46 6.29 -9.93
CA VAL A 98 -5.49 5.41 -9.29
C VAL A 98 -4.26 5.31 -10.17
N SER A 99 -3.18 5.96 -9.75
CA SER A 99 -1.88 5.90 -10.41
C SER A 99 -1.01 4.83 -9.76
N ILE A 100 -0.50 3.90 -10.57
CA ILE A 100 0.37 2.82 -10.14
C ILE A 100 1.72 3.01 -10.85
N LEU A 101 2.78 3.14 -10.07
CA LEU A 101 4.16 3.28 -10.53
C LEU A 101 4.92 2.00 -10.16
N LEU A 102 5.54 1.39 -11.15
CA LEU A 102 6.38 0.19 -11.03
C LEU A 102 7.83 0.57 -11.28
N LYS A 103 8.74 0.02 -10.47
CA LYS A 103 10.18 0.14 -10.74
C LYS A 103 10.55 -0.56 -12.05
N PRO A 104 11.62 -0.13 -12.74
CA PRO A 104 12.14 -0.82 -13.91
C PRO A 104 12.33 -2.33 -13.66
N GLY A 105 11.96 -3.16 -14.64
CA GLY A 105 12.01 -4.62 -14.55
C GLY A 105 10.81 -5.28 -13.86
N TRP A 106 9.90 -4.49 -13.26
CA TRP A 106 8.66 -5.01 -12.68
C TRP A 106 7.45 -4.78 -13.59
N HIS A 107 6.53 -5.74 -13.56
CA HIS A 107 5.27 -5.67 -14.28
C HIS A 107 4.12 -6.23 -13.43
N ILE A 108 2.89 -5.89 -13.82
CA ILE A 108 1.65 -6.51 -13.30
C ILE A 108 0.80 -6.97 -14.49
N ASN A 109 -0.03 -7.99 -14.28
CA ASN A 109 -0.95 -8.44 -15.31
C ASN A 109 -2.00 -7.37 -15.65
N ALA A 110 -2.47 -7.33 -16.89
CA ALA A 110 -3.54 -6.45 -17.32
C ALA A 110 -4.84 -6.65 -16.55
N SER A 111 -5.79 -5.72 -16.69
CA SER A 111 -7.14 -5.89 -16.13
C SER A 111 -7.95 -6.98 -16.83
N LYS A 112 -7.54 -7.36 -18.05
CA LYS A 112 -8.01 -8.53 -18.79
C LYS A 112 -6.78 -9.31 -19.28
N PRO A 113 -6.22 -10.20 -18.45
CA PRO A 113 -5.12 -11.07 -18.86
C PRO A 113 -5.53 -11.96 -20.04
N LEU A 114 -4.56 -12.47 -20.79
CA LEU A 114 -4.81 -13.39 -21.91
C LEU A 114 -5.04 -14.83 -21.46
N GLN A 115 -4.67 -15.16 -20.22
CA GLN A 115 -4.77 -16.49 -19.63
C GLN A 115 -5.61 -16.43 -18.36
N ASP A 116 -6.54 -17.37 -18.20
CA ASP A 116 -7.50 -17.39 -17.08
C ASP A 116 -6.84 -17.61 -15.71
N ALA A 117 -5.69 -18.28 -15.68
CA ALA A 117 -4.95 -18.55 -14.45
C ALA A 117 -4.24 -17.30 -13.87
N LEU A 118 -4.16 -16.20 -14.62
CA LEU A 118 -3.45 -15.00 -14.19
C LEU A 118 -4.33 -14.09 -13.33
N ILE A 119 -3.74 -13.56 -12.26
CA ILE A 119 -4.42 -12.60 -11.39
C ILE A 119 -4.44 -11.23 -12.07
N ALA A 120 -5.64 -10.81 -12.48
CA ALA A 120 -5.86 -9.51 -13.12
C ALA A 120 -5.62 -8.34 -12.16
N THR A 121 -5.11 -7.23 -12.69
CA THR A 121 -5.10 -5.96 -11.96
C THR A 121 -6.51 -5.39 -11.90
N LYS A 122 -7.05 -5.24 -10.69
CA LYS A 122 -8.45 -4.82 -10.47
C LYS A 122 -8.55 -3.70 -9.46
N ILE A 123 -9.28 -2.65 -9.83
CA ILE A 123 -9.68 -1.55 -8.94
C ILE A 123 -11.15 -1.70 -8.56
N SER A 124 -11.46 -1.61 -7.27
CA SER A 124 -12.83 -1.66 -6.75
C SER A 124 -13.01 -0.74 -5.54
N LEU A 125 -14.24 -0.65 -5.05
CA LEU A 125 -14.53 -0.06 -3.74
C LEU A 125 -14.59 -1.17 -2.69
N ALA A 126 -14.23 -0.87 -1.44
CA ALA A 126 -14.40 -1.82 -0.33
C ALA A 126 -15.89 -2.14 -0.09
N ARG A 127 -16.78 -1.19 -0.41
CA ARG A 127 -18.24 -1.35 -0.39
C ARG A 127 -18.84 -0.65 -1.61
N GLY A 128 -19.70 -1.34 -2.36
CA GLY A 128 -20.28 -0.85 -3.61
C GLY A 128 -19.46 -1.22 -4.86
N LYS A 129 -19.81 -0.63 -6.00
CA LYS A 129 -19.15 -0.87 -7.29
C LYS A 129 -18.72 0.45 -7.92
N LEU A 130 -17.55 0.46 -8.56
CA LEU A 130 -17.16 1.53 -9.46
C LEU A 130 -17.92 1.36 -10.79
N SER A 131 -18.22 2.47 -11.46
CA SER A 131 -18.72 2.46 -12.83
C SER A 131 -17.68 3.05 -13.77
N HIS A 132 -17.77 2.72 -15.07
CA HIS A 132 -16.89 3.26 -16.10
C HIS A 132 -15.40 3.18 -15.74
N VAL A 133 -14.93 2.00 -15.34
CA VAL A 133 -13.52 1.79 -15.00
C VAL A 133 -12.70 1.67 -16.29
N ILE A 134 -11.88 2.69 -16.54
CA ILE A 134 -11.05 2.84 -17.73
C ILE A 134 -9.61 2.54 -17.35
N TYR A 135 -9.07 1.46 -17.89
CA TYR A 135 -7.66 1.10 -17.80
C TYR A 135 -6.92 1.59 -19.06
N PRO A 136 -5.61 1.89 -18.97
CA PRO A 136 -4.85 2.27 -20.15
C PRO A 136 -4.61 1.07 -21.08
N PRO A 137 -4.13 1.32 -22.32
CA PRO A 137 -3.69 0.27 -23.22
C PRO A 137 -2.65 -0.66 -22.57
N VAL A 138 -2.71 -1.94 -22.93
CA VAL A 138 -1.82 -2.99 -22.40
C VAL A 138 -0.59 -3.16 -23.28
N ILE A 139 0.49 -3.64 -22.68
CA ILE A 139 1.69 -4.07 -23.39
C ILE A 139 1.57 -5.57 -23.63
N LEU A 140 1.63 -6.01 -24.89
CA LEU A 140 1.70 -7.43 -25.23
C LEU A 140 3.15 -7.87 -25.29
N LYS A 141 3.56 -8.73 -24.36
CA LYS A 141 4.96 -9.16 -24.23
C LYS A 141 5.06 -10.66 -24.04
N LYS A 142 6.00 -11.29 -24.74
CA LYS A 142 6.43 -12.65 -24.43
C LYS A 142 7.60 -12.55 -23.46
N LEU A 143 7.46 -13.16 -22.29
CA LEU A 143 8.52 -13.17 -21.27
C LEU A 143 9.49 -14.33 -21.52
N SER A 144 10.73 -14.18 -21.06
CA SER A 144 11.82 -15.14 -21.25
C SER A 144 11.52 -16.55 -20.71
N PHE A 145 10.65 -16.65 -19.69
CA PHE A 145 10.22 -17.91 -19.08
C PHE A 145 8.92 -18.49 -19.66
N GLY A 146 8.29 -17.81 -20.62
CA GLY A 146 6.97 -18.16 -21.13
C GLY A 146 6.94 -18.40 -22.64
N GLN A 147 6.12 -19.38 -23.06
CA GLN A 147 5.88 -19.65 -24.47
C GLN A 147 4.84 -18.68 -25.08
N GLN A 148 3.92 -18.16 -24.25
CA GLN A 148 2.78 -17.35 -24.66
C GLN A 148 3.01 -15.85 -24.46
N LYS A 149 2.30 -15.01 -25.23
CA LYS A 149 2.22 -13.57 -24.97
C LYS A 149 1.36 -13.31 -23.74
N LEU A 150 1.73 -12.30 -22.97
CA LEU A 150 1.00 -11.79 -21.82
C LEU A 150 0.54 -10.35 -22.10
N ALA A 151 -0.62 -9.98 -21.56
CA ALA A 151 -1.06 -8.59 -21.50
C ALA A 151 -0.65 -8.00 -20.15
N LEU A 152 0.22 -7.00 -20.17
CA LEU A 152 0.90 -6.47 -18.98
C LEU A 152 0.80 -4.95 -18.88
N TYR A 153 1.05 -4.44 -17.69
CA TYR A 153 1.40 -3.04 -17.44
C TYR A 153 2.83 -2.94 -16.87
N GLU A 154 3.59 -1.97 -17.37
CA GLU A 154 4.97 -1.67 -16.96
C GLU A 154 5.12 -0.15 -16.70
N ASN A 155 6.17 0.24 -15.99
CA ASN A 155 6.53 1.64 -15.68
C ASN A 155 5.43 2.38 -14.90
N GLN A 156 4.43 2.95 -15.58
CA GLN A 156 3.36 3.69 -14.96
C GLN A 156 2.03 3.44 -15.68
N LEU A 157 0.98 3.29 -14.90
CA LEU A 157 -0.40 3.30 -15.38
C LEU A 157 -1.28 4.18 -14.50
N THR A 158 -2.32 4.74 -15.09
CA THR A 158 -3.38 5.43 -14.36
C THR A 158 -4.72 4.84 -14.76
N VAL A 159 -5.47 4.35 -13.77
CA VAL A 159 -6.84 3.86 -13.94
C VAL A 159 -7.80 4.94 -13.48
N GLN A 160 -8.79 5.23 -14.31
CA GLN A 160 -9.86 6.19 -14.00
C GLN A 160 -11.16 5.44 -13.78
N ALA A 161 -11.94 5.83 -12.77
CA ALA A 161 -13.25 5.27 -12.55
C ALA A 161 -14.22 6.33 -12.01
N THR A 162 -15.50 6.18 -12.34
CA THR A 162 -16.57 7.01 -11.81
C THR A 162 -17.04 6.46 -10.48
N LEU A 163 -17.15 7.34 -9.48
CA LEU A 163 -17.69 6.99 -8.17
C LEU A 163 -19.22 7.00 -8.22
N PRO A 164 -19.89 6.11 -7.46
CA PRO A 164 -21.32 6.24 -7.20
C PRO A 164 -21.67 7.60 -6.60
N GLU A 165 -22.81 8.17 -6.97
CA GLU A 165 -23.24 9.49 -6.49
C GLU A 165 -23.36 9.54 -4.95
N ALA A 166 -23.79 8.44 -4.32
CA ALA A 166 -23.85 8.29 -2.87
C ALA A 166 -22.50 8.44 -2.14
N LEU A 167 -21.38 8.36 -2.85
CA LEU A 167 -20.03 8.53 -2.31
C LEU A 167 -19.44 9.94 -2.54
N LYS A 168 -20.14 10.79 -3.31
CA LYS A 168 -19.66 12.13 -3.69
C LYS A 168 -19.34 13.01 -2.49
N ASP A 169 -20.21 13.02 -1.49
CA ASP A 169 -20.02 13.87 -0.29
C ASP A 169 -19.38 13.16 0.89
N LYS A 170 -19.05 11.87 0.77
CA LYS A 170 -18.31 11.17 1.81
C LYS A 170 -16.92 11.80 1.97
N PRO A 171 -16.48 12.15 3.19
CA PRO A 171 -15.19 12.78 3.43
C PRO A 171 -14.02 11.87 3.04
N MET A 172 -14.23 10.56 3.11
CA MET A 172 -13.26 9.53 2.75
C MET A 172 -13.99 8.34 2.11
N ILE A 173 -13.36 7.74 1.11
CA ILE A 173 -13.77 6.47 0.53
C ILE A 173 -12.64 5.45 0.63
N LYS A 174 -12.98 4.16 0.64
CA LYS A 174 -12.03 3.06 0.63
C LYS A 174 -11.98 2.41 -0.75
N VAL A 175 -10.85 2.56 -1.43
CA VAL A 175 -10.56 1.98 -2.75
C VAL A 175 -9.67 0.78 -2.55
N GLN A 176 -9.97 -0.32 -3.23
CA GLN A 176 -9.20 -1.55 -3.18
C GLN A 176 -8.50 -1.76 -4.51
N VAL A 177 -7.22 -2.13 -4.45
CA VAL A 177 -6.41 -2.48 -5.62
C VAL A 177 -5.87 -3.88 -5.43
N GLN A 178 -6.32 -4.80 -6.26
CA GLN A 178 -5.79 -6.15 -6.36
C GLN A 178 -4.81 -6.20 -7.52
N LEU A 179 -3.63 -6.78 -7.29
CA LEU A 179 -2.62 -6.99 -8.32
C LEU A 179 -1.73 -8.19 -7.98
N GLN A 180 -0.97 -8.64 -8.96
CA GLN A 180 0.15 -9.54 -8.77
C GLN A 180 1.36 -8.98 -9.51
N ALA A 181 2.40 -8.65 -8.77
CA ALA A 181 3.63 -8.11 -9.33
C ALA A 181 4.64 -9.23 -9.61
N CYS A 182 5.24 -9.17 -10.78
CA CYS A 182 6.26 -10.11 -11.23
C CYS A 182 7.47 -9.34 -11.78
N ASN A 183 8.61 -9.99 -11.76
CA ASN A 183 9.82 -9.57 -12.47
C ASN A 183 10.20 -10.65 -13.50
N ASP A 184 11.41 -10.56 -14.04
CA ASP A 184 11.97 -11.48 -15.03
C ASP A 184 12.25 -12.89 -14.48
N LYS A 185 12.27 -13.07 -13.15
CA LYS A 185 12.65 -14.32 -12.48
C LYS A 185 11.48 -15.01 -11.79
N HIS A 186 10.58 -14.25 -11.17
CA HIS A 186 9.48 -14.80 -10.39
C HIS A 186 8.32 -13.81 -10.25
N CYS A 187 7.17 -14.38 -9.91
CA CYS A 187 6.01 -13.63 -9.42
C CYS A 187 5.98 -13.65 -7.89
N LEU A 188 5.59 -12.53 -7.29
CA LEU A 188 5.24 -12.51 -5.88
C LEU A 188 3.81 -13.01 -5.67
N ALA A 189 3.46 -13.29 -4.41
CA ALA A 189 2.09 -13.59 -4.04
C ALA A 189 1.17 -12.41 -4.43
N PRO A 190 -0.09 -12.67 -4.83
CA PRO A 190 -1.06 -11.62 -5.08
C PRO A 190 -1.28 -10.74 -3.85
N GLU A 191 -1.43 -9.44 -4.08
CA GLU A 191 -1.65 -8.45 -3.03
C GLU A 191 -2.97 -7.72 -3.26
N THR A 192 -3.66 -7.40 -2.15
CA THR A 192 -4.87 -6.59 -2.14
C THR A 192 -4.66 -5.42 -1.21
N LEU A 193 -4.51 -4.21 -1.77
CA LEU A 193 -4.16 -3.02 -1.01
C LEU A 193 -5.38 -2.12 -0.85
N MET A 194 -5.58 -1.61 0.37
CA MET A 194 -6.67 -0.70 0.70
C MET A 194 -6.14 0.73 0.78
N LEU A 195 -6.72 1.62 -0.03
CA LEU A 195 -6.42 3.05 -0.05
C LEU A 195 -7.56 3.84 0.57
N GLU A 196 -7.24 4.71 1.51
CA GLU A 196 -8.16 5.69 2.07
C GLU A 196 -8.01 7.00 1.28
N VAL A 197 -9.03 7.30 0.49
CA VAL A 197 -9.00 8.42 -0.46
C VAL A 197 -9.93 9.51 0.04
N PHE A 198 -9.35 10.62 0.44
CA PHE A 198 -10.08 11.77 0.95
C PHE A 198 -10.78 12.54 -0.17
N LYS A 199 -11.90 13.18 0.17
CA LYS A 199 -12.60 14.12 -0.73
C LYS A 199 -11.60 15.17 -1.20
N PHE A 200 -11.65 15.51 -2.48
CA PHE A 200 -10.90 16.65 -3.00
C PHE A 200 -11.50 17.90 -2.36
N VAL A 201 -10.69 18.63 -1.59
CA VAL A 201 -11.04 19.94 -1.05
C VAL A 201 -10.32 20.94 -1.93
N SER A 202 -11.10 21.65 -2.76
CA SER A 202 -10.64 22.80 -3.55
C SER A 202 -10.34 23.97 -2.64
#